data_AF-A0A1F9XL18-F1
#
_entry.id   AF-A0A1F9XL18-F1
#
_cell.length_a   1.000
_cell.length_b   1.000
_cell.length_c   1.000
_cell.angle_alpha   90.00
_cell.angle_beta   90.00
_cell.angle_gamma   90.00
#
_symmetry.space_group_name_H-M   'P 1'
#
loop_
_entity.id
_entity.type
_entity.pdbx_description
1 polymer ?
#
loop_
_entity_poly.entity_id
_entity_poly.type
_entity_poly.pdbx_seq_one_letter_code
_entity_poly.pdbx_strand_id
1 'polypeptide(L)'
;MQRTQIYLSEKEIAVLSSISLNAKVSVSELIREAIDKCYSNKKNDIVEAMNKVSGIWKNKKGLNAGYVRSLRQDGRSKTASR
;
A
#
# COMPACT_ATOMS: atom_id res chain seq x y z
N MET A 1 -15.21 -7.47 -0.63
CA MET A 1 -15.26 -7.11 -2.07
C MET A 1 -16.65 -6.59 -2.40
N GLN A 2 -16.77 -5.53 -3.19
CA GLN A 2 -18.04 -5.06 -3.73
C GLN A 2 -18.22 -5.62 -5.14
N ARG A 3 -19.44 -6.03 -5.51
CA ARG A 3 -19.75 -6.55 -6.85
C ARG A 3 -20.11 -5.39 -7.77
N THR A 4 -19.37 -5.23 -8.85
CA THR A 4 -19.64 -4.23 -9.89
C THR A 4 -19.92 -4.94 -11.20
N GLN A 5 -20.95 -4.49 -11.92
CA GLN A 5 -21.23 -4.91 -13.29
C GLN A 5 -20.54 -3.94 -14.25
N ILE A 6 -19.81 -4.48 -15.22
CA ILE A 6 -19.16 -3.71 -16.28
C ILE A 6 -19.56 -4.29 -17.63
N TYR A 7 -19.73 -3.42 -18.61
CA TYR A 7 -19.98 -3.84 -19.99
C TYR A 7 -18.65 -4.03 -20.69
N LEU A 8 -18.52 -5.16 -21.39
CA LEU A 8 -17.36 -5.52 -22.20
C LEU A 8 -17.86 -5.95 -23.57
N SER A 9 -17.11 -5.58 -24.61
CA SER A 9 -17.32 -6.10 -25.96
C SER A 9 -17.00 -7.59 -26.03
N GLU A 10 -17.56 -8.26 -27.04
CA GLU A 10 -17.29 -9.68 -27.32
C GLU A 10 -15.78 -9.95 -27.50
N LYS A 11 -15.07 -9.01 -28.13
CA LYS A 11 -13.62 -9.09 -28.34
C LYS A 11 -12.86 -9.08 -27.01
N GLU A 12 -13.22 -8.19 -26.09
CA GLU A 12 -12.59 -8.11 -24.76
C GLU A 12 -12.86 -9.37 -23.94
N ILE A 13 -14.08 -9.90 -24.00
CA ILE A 13 -14.45 -11.16 -23.34
C ILE A 13 -13.62 -12.33 -23.89
N ALA A 14 -13.45 -12.42 -25.21
CA ALA A 14 -12.65 -13.48 -25.84
C ALA A 14 -11.18 -13.42 -25.41
N VAL A 15 -10.60 -12.21 -25.35
CA VAL A 15 -9.23 -11.99 -24.89
C VAL A 15 -9.09 -12.41 -23.42
N LEU A 16 -9.98 -11.93 -22.53
CA LEU A 16 -9.94 -12.27 -21.11
C LEU A 16 -10.10 -13.77 -20.87
N SER A 17 -10.97 -14.44 -21.61
CA SER A 17 -11.19 -15.89 -21.50
C SER A 17 -9.96 -16.68 -21.93
N SER A 18 -9.32 -16.29 -23.04
CA SER A 18 -8.08 -16.91 -23.52
C SER A 18 -6.94 -16.79 -22.49
N ILE A 19 -6.75 -15.58 -21.94
CA ILE A 19 -5.71 -15.34 -20.93
C ILE A 19 -6.03 -16.10 -19.63
N SER A 20 -7.29 -16.09 -19.20
CA SER A 20 -7.75 -16.81 -18.00
C SER A 20 -7.45 -18.31 -18.09
N LEU A 21 -7.71 -18.93 -19.24
CA LEU A 21 -7.41 -20.34 -19.48
C LEU A 21 -5.90 -20.63 -19.42
N ASN A 22 -5.09 -19.79 -20.06
CA ASN A 22 -3.63 -19.96 -20.10
C ASN A 22 -2.98 -19.74 -18.74
N ALA A 23 -3.42 -18.73 -18.00
CA ALA A 23 -2.87 -18.36 -16.70
C ALA A 23 -3.48 -19.16 -15.52
N LYS A 24 -4.54 -19.95 -15.77
CA LYS A 24 -5.30 -20.70 -14.75
C LYS A 24 -5.82 -19.83 -13.60
N VAL A 25 -6.19 -18.58 -13.90
CA VAL A 25 -6.78 -17.64 -12.95
C VAL A 25 -8.15 -17.18 -13.46
N SER A 26 -9.04 -16.76 -12.56
CA SER A 26 -10.37 -16.30 -12.95
C SER A 26 -10.32 -14.97 -13.73
N VAL A 27 -11.28 -14.75 -14.62
CA VAL A 27 -11.44 -13.46 -15.34
C VAL A 27 -11.55 -12.28 -14.37
N SER A 28 -12.23 -12.46 -13.23
CA SER A 28 -12.34 -11.41 -12.22
C SER A 28 -11.00 -11.10 -11.55
N GLU A 29 -10.10 -12.08 -11.39
CA GLU A 29 -8.74 -11.87 -10.87
C GLU A 29 -7.91 -11.05 -11.87
N LEU A 30 -7.95 -11.43 -13.15
CA LEU A 30 -7.30 -10.71 -14.24
C LEU A 30 -7.72 -9.23 -14.32
N ILE A 31 -9.04 -8.98 -14.25
CA ILE A 31 -9.57 -7.61 -14.27
C ILE A 31 -9.08 -6.81 -13.07
N ARG A 32 -9.09 -7.40 -11.86
CA ARG A 32 -8.57 -6.74 -10.66
C ARG A 32 -7.09 -6.40 -10.79
N GLU A 33 -6.27 -7.36 -11.21
CA GLU A 33 -4.83 -7.16 -11.37
C GLU A 33 -4.53 -6.08 -12.42
N ALA A 34 -5.29 -6.04 -13.52
CA ALA A 34 -5.16 -5.00 -14.53
C ALA A 34 -5.56 -3.62 -13.96
N ILE A 35 -6.65 -3.54 -13.19
CA ILE A 35 -7.06 -2.30 -12.53
C ILE A 35 -5.96 -1.84 -11.56
N ASP A 36 -5.42 -2.74 -10.75
CA ASP A 36 -4.35 -2.40 -9.80
C ASP A 36 -3.10 -1.91 -10.53
N LYS A 37 -2.68 -2.58 -11.61
CA LYS A 37 -1.51 -2.14 -12.40
C LYS A 37 -1.72 -0.79 -13.08
N CYS A 38 -2.93 -0.52 -13.57
CA CYS A 38 -3.22 0.70 -14.33
C CYS A 38 -3.55 1.90 -13.44
N TYR A 39 -4.22 1.67 -12.30
CA TYR A 39 -4.81 2.73 -11.49
C TYR A 39 -4.31 2.77 -10.04
N SER A 40 -3.65 1.72 -9.53
CA SER A 40 -2.99 1.82 -8.22
C SER A 40 -1.71 2.63 -8.34
N ASN A 41 -1.86 3.93 -8.12
CA ASN A 41 -0.73 4.80 -7.87
C ASN A 41 -0.07 4.38 -6.55
N LYS A 42 1.10 3.71 -6.62
CA LYS A 42 1.92 3.34 -5.45
C LYS A 42 2.12 4.48 -4.44
N LYS A 43 2.06 5.74 -4.89
CA LYS A 43 2.13 6.92 -4.01
C LYS A 43 0.93 7.04 -3.07
N ASN A 44 -0.28 6.73 -3.53
CA ASN A 44 -1.49 6.80 -2.70
C ASN A 44 -1.49 5.69 -1.66
N ASP A 45 -1.02 4.48 -2.01
CA ASP A 45 -0.90 3.37 -1.05
C ASP A 45 0.10 3.68 0.08
N ILE A 46 1.23 4.33 -0.22
CA ILE A 46 2.19 4.73 0.81
C ILE A 46 1.59 5.82 1.70
N VAL A 47 0.92 6.83 1.14
CA VAL A 47 0.28 7.89 1.93
C VAL A 47 -0.86 7.33 2.77
N GLU A 48 -1.66 6.41 2.24
CA GLU A 48 -2.74 5.75 2.97
C GLU A 48 -2.19 4.80 4.05
N ALA A 49 -1.12 4.06 3.78
CA ALA A 49 -0.41 3.25 4.77
C ALA A 49 0.24 4.13 5.86
N MET A 50 0.86 5.25 5.48
CA MET A 50 1.40 6.24 6.41
C MET A 50 0.30 6.84 7.27
N ASN A 51 -0.87 7.16 6.72
CA ASN A 51 -2.01 7.65 7.47
C ASN A 51 -2.58 6.58 8.43
N LYS A 52 -2.65 5.31 8.00
CA LYS A 52 -3.06 4.18 8.87
C LYS A 52 -2.09 3.93 10.04
N VAL A 53 -0.80 4.17 9.82
CA VAL A 53 0.27 4.03 10.84
C VAL A 53 0.44 5.33 11.65
N SER A 54 -0.03 6.46 11.11
CA SER A 54 -0.01 7.74 11.80
C SER A 54 -0.87 7.65 13.06
N GLY A 55 -0.27 7.93 14.21
CA GLY A 55 -0.95 7.84 15.49
C GLY A 55 -0.75 6.55 16.29
N ILE A 56 -0.07 5.52 15.75
CA ILE A 56 0.32 4.33 16.56
C ILE A 56 1.11 4.75 17.81
N TRP A 57 1.89 5.82 17.72
CA TRP A 57 2.72 6.33 18.81
C TRP A 57 2.03 7.42 19.64
N LYS A 58 0.82 7.86 19.25
CA LYS A 58 0.08 8.96 19.89
C LYS A 58 -0.42 8.61 21.30
N ASN A 59 -0.71 7.33 21.55
CA ASN A 59 -1.23 6.85 22.83
C ASN A 59 -0.19 6.08 23.67
N LYS A 60 1.07 6.02 23.23
CA LYS A 60 2.12 5.32 23.97
C LYS A 60 2.62 6.21 25.12
N LYS A 61 2.21 5.86 26.35
CA LYS A 61 2.70 6.50 27.57
C LYS A 61 4.24 6.45 27.61
N GLY A 62 4.88 7.60 27.82
CA GLY A 62 6.35 7.74 27.90
C GLY A 62 7.03 8.34 26.67
N LEU A 63 6.35 8.43 25.51
CA LEU A 63 6.85 9.17 24.34
C LEU A 63 6.52 10.67 24.46
N ASN A 64 7.18 11.35 25.38
CA ASN A 64 7.06 12.80 25.53
C ASN A 64 8.23 13.53 24.83
N ALA A 65 8.08 14.84 24.64
CA ALA A 65 9.11 15.65 23.98
C ALA A 65 10.47 15.59 24.70
N GLY A 66 10.50 15.35 26.02
CA GLY A 66 11.72 15.17 26.81
C GLY A 66 12.46 13.88 26.46
N TYR A 67 11.74 12.76 26.38
CA TYR A 67 12.26 11.45 25.96
C TYR A 67 12.83 11.48 24.55
N VAL A 68 12.17 12.16 23.61
CA VAL A 68 12.68 12.31 22.24
C VAL A 68 13.93 13.22 22.21
N ARG A 69 14.02 14.23 23.09
CA ARG A 69 15.20 15.09 23.19
C ARG A 69 16.41 14.36 23.77
N SER A 70 16.23 13.52 24.79
CA SER A 70 17.35 12.75 25.38
C SER A 70 17.95 11.78 24.37
N LEU A 71 17.11 11.06 23.61
CA LEU A 71 17.58 10.18 22.52
C LEU A 71 18.40 10.93 21.44
N ARG A 72 18.05 12.18 21.14
CA ARG A 72 18.80 13.03 20.19
C ARG A 72 20.10 13.59 20.77
N GLN A 73 20.19 13.75 22.08
CA GLN A 73 21.42 14.18 22.76
C GLN A 73 22.41 13.03 22.84
N ASP A 74 21.96 11.83 23.21
CA ASP A 74 22.82 10.63 23.31
C ASP A 74 23.44 10.23 21.97
N GLY A 75 22.71 10.41 20.86
CA GLY A 75 23.21 10.18 19.51
C GLY A 75 24.27 11.20 19.06
N ARG A 76 24.19 12.45 19.54
CA ARG A 76 25.19 13.50 19.23
C ARG A 76 26.47 13.34 20.05
N SER A 77 26.36 12.84 21.28
CA SER A 77 27.52 12.57 22.13
C SER A 77 28.45 11.48 21.55
N LYS A 78 27.92 10.53 20.76
CA LYS A 78 28.74 9.48 20.13
C LYS A 78 29.50 9.92 18.88
N THR A 79 29.10 11.01 18.23
CA THR A 79 29.81 11.55 17.06
C THR A 79 30.88 12.57 17.46
N ALA A 80 30.79 13.15 18.65
CA ALA A 80 31.75 14.14 19.17
C ALA A 80 32.97 13.54 19.90
N SER A 81 33.15 12.21 19.89
CA SER A 81 34.30 11.51 20.49
C SER A 81 35.10 10.69 19.48
N ARG A 82 35.24 11.20 18.25
CA ARG A 82 36.19 10.68 17.25
C ARG A 82 37.05 11.79 16.69
#